data_AF-A0A2M6ZBW8-F1
#
_entry.id   AF-A0A2M6ZBW8-F1
#
_cell.length_a   1.000
_cell.length_b   1.000
_cell.length_c   1.000
_cell.angle_alpha   90.00
_cell.angle_beta   90.00
_cell.angle_gamma   90.00
#
_symmetry.space_group_name_H-M   'P 1'
#
loop_
_entity.id
_entity.type
_entity.pdbx_description
1 polymer ?
#
loop_
_entity_poly.entity_id
_entity_poly.type
_entity_poly.pdbx_seq_one_letter_code
_entity_poly.pdbx_strand_id
1 'polypeptide(L)' 'MTKEKEVLYEDSEHLKEILIKTLTGKKYLLDCGHHVTFGHHLGNDITIYNGRKFKIICSQCGY' A
#
# COMPACT_ATOMS: atom_id res chain seq x y z
N MET A 1 -11.07 -8.13 18.66
CA MET A 1 -11.18 -9.25 17.71
C MET A 1 -11.61 -10.49 18.50
N THR A 2 -12.46 -11.36 17.97
CA THR A 2 -12.65 -12.70 18.57
C THR A 2 -11.65 -13.66 17.94
N LYS A 3 -11.18 -14.68 18.68
CA LYS A 3 -10.22 -15.68 18.17
C LYS A 3 -10.71 -16.39 16.91
N GLU A 4 -12.02 -16.61 16.80
CA GLU A 4 -12.67 -17.18 15.60
C GLU A 4 -12.63 -16.27 14.38
N LYS A 5 -12.40 -14.96 14.55
CA LYS A 5 -12.23 -14.03 13.43
C LYS A 5 -10.77 -13.89 13.03
N GLU A 6 -9.84 -14.19 13.92
CA GLU A 6 -8.39 -14.14 13.63
C GLU A 6 -7.98 -15.19 12.59
N VAL A 7 -8.64 -16.35 12.56
CA VAL A 7 -8.36 -17.41 11.58
C VAL A 7 -8.73 -17.04 10.14
N LEU A 8 -9.49 -15.95 9.94
CA LEU A 8 -9.87 -15.45 8.62
C LEU A 8 -8.82 -14.53 8.01
N TYR A 9 -7.78 -14.15 8.77
CA TYR A 9 -6.75 -13.25 8.30
C TYR A 9 -5.68 -14.02 7.55
N GLU A 10 -5.39 -13.56 6.35
CA GLU A 10 -4.22 -13.99 5.60
C GLU A 10 -2.97 -13.27 6.09
N ASP A 11 -1.81 -13.90 5.90
CA ASP A 11 -0.54 -13.33 6.31
C ASP A 11 -0.14 -12.13 5.43
N SER A 12 0.63 -11.21 6.02
CA SER A 12 1.18 -10.05 5.32
C SER A 12 2.01 -10.41 4.08
N GLU A 13 2.66 -11.58 4.05
CA GLU A 13 3.41 -12.08 2.89
C GLU A 13 2.50 -12.27 1.66
N HIS A 14 1.28 -12.75 1.85
CA HIS A 14 0.34 -12.91 0.73
C HIS A 14 -0.02 -11.56 0.10
N LEU A 15 -0.27 -10.54 0.95
CA LEU A 15 -0.52 -9.19 0.48
C LEU A 15 0.70 -8.59 -0.23
N LYS A 16 1.91 -8.82 0.29
CA LYS A 16 3.17 -8.37 -0.37
C LYS A 16 3.31 -8.99 -1.76
N GLU A 17 3.04 -10.28 -1.91
CA GLU A 17 3.10 -10.95 -3.21
C GLU A 17 2.14 -10.32 -4.23
N ILE A 18 0.89 -10.07 -3.83
CA ILE A 18 -0.11 -9.42 -4.70
C ILE A 18 0.39 -8.05 -5.16
N LEU A 19 0.89 -7.24 -4.23
CA LEU A 19 1.37 -5.90 -4.51
C LEU A 19 2.60 -5.91 -5.43
N ILE A 20 3.58 -6.77 -5.17
CA ILE A 20 4.79 -6.91 -6.00
C ILE A 20 4.40 -7.33 -7.42
N LYS A 21 3.60 -8.40 -7.57
CA LYS A 21 3.16 -8.90 -8.89
C LYS A 21 2.36 -7.84 -9.67
N THR A 22 1.54 -7.05 -8.98
CA THR A 22 0.60 -6.13 -9.63
C THR A 22 1.20 -4.77 -9.95
N LEU A 23 2.11 -4.26 -9.10
CA LEU A 23 2.55 -2.87 -9.14
C LEU A 23 3.97 -2.69 -9.70
N THR A 24 4.84 -3.71 -9.69
CA THR A 24 6.23 -3.58 -10.16
C THR A 24 6.31 -2.94 -11.55
N GLY A 25 7.09 -1.86 -11.66
CA GLY A 25 7.30 -1.08 -12.88
C GLY A 25 6.22 -0.04 -13.18
N LYS A 26 5.11 -0.01 -12.43
CA LYS A 26 4.02 0.95 -12.65
C LYS A 26 4.25 2.28 -11.95
N LYS A 27 3.71 3.34 -12.53
CA LYS A 27 3.83 4.73 -12.08
C LYS A 27 2.46 5.32 -11.79
N TYR A 28 2.35 6.08 -10.71
CA TYR A 28 1.09 6.68 -10.27
C TYR A 28 1.30 8.09 -9.71
N LEU A 29 0.26 8.92 -9.83
CA LEU A 29 0.09 10.16 -9.09
C LEU A 29 -0.75 9.85 -7.84
N LEU A 30 -0.24 10.19 -6.67
CA LEU A 30 -0.88 9.94 -5.38
C LEU A 30 -1.88 11.04 -5.03
N ASP A 31 -2.76 10.79 -4.05
CA ASP A 31 -3.78 11.78 -3.62
C ASP A 31 -3.18 13.06 -3.04
N CYS A 32 -1.92 13.00 -2.57
CA CYS A 32 -1.16 14.16 -2.10
C CYS A 32 -0.44 14.93 -3.23
N GLY A 33 -0.57 14.50 -4.49
CA GLY A 33 0.04 15.13 -5.66
C GLY A 33 1.48 14.68 -6.00
N HIS A 34 2.05 13.73 -5.25
CA HIS A 34 3.38 13.20 -5.53
C HIS A 34 3.36 12.01 -6.49
N HIS A 35 4.44 11.83 -7.25
CA HIS A 35 4.62 10.69 -8.13
C HIS A 35 5.35 9.55 -7.41
N VAL A 36 4.95 8.31 -7.70
CA VAL A 36 5.63 7.10 -7.23
C VAL A 36 5.83 6.12 -8.38
N THR A 37 6.94 5.36 -8.33
CA THR A 37 7.20 4.21 -9.19
C THR A 37 7.44 2.99 -8.30
N PHE A 38 6.66 1.93 -8.49
CA PHE A 38 6.77 0.72 -7.67
C PHE A 38 7.84 -0.23 -8.21
N GLY A 39 8.54 -0.91 -7.30
CA GLY A 39 9.57 -1.92 -7.65
C GLY A 39 10.85 -1.33 -8.24
N HIS A 40 11.12 -0.03 -8.02
CA HIS A 40 12.34 0.64 -8.49
C HIS A 40 13.21 1.06 -7.31
N HIS A 41 14.53 0.98 -7.45
CA HIS A 41 15.46 1.60 -6.49
C HIS A 41 15.22 3.12 -6.51
N LEU A 42 14.90 3.73 -5.36
CA LEU A 42 14.49 5.15 -5.17
C LEU A 42 12.98 5.46 -5.23
N GLY A 43 12.09 4.47 -5.09
CA GLY A 43 10.66 4.75 -4.86
C GLY A 43 10.39 5.32 -3.47
N ASN A 44 9.48 6.30 -3.37
CA ASN A 44 8.95 6.75 -2.08
C ASN A 44 7.99 5.71 -1.50
N ASP A 45 8.06 5.48 -0.18
CA ASP A 45 7.05 4.69 0.51
C ASP A 45 5.68 5.37 0.45
N ILE A 46 4.63 4.56 0.55
CA ILE A 46 3.25 5.04 0.55
C ILE A 46 2.55 4.71 1.87
N THR A 47 1.57 5.53 2.21
CA THR A 47 0.62 5.30 3.30
C THR A 47 -0.76 5.06 2.70
N ILE A 48 -1.35 3.91 3.01
CA ILE A 48 -2.71 3.54 2.60
C ILE A 48 -3.65 3.78 3.79
N TYR A 49 -4.59 4.71 3.64
CA TYR A 49 -5.67 4.89 4.61
C TYR A 49 -6.88 4.09 4.17
N ASN A 50 -7.16 3.01 4.91
CA ASN A 50 -8.35 2.18 4.73
C ASN A 50 -9.51 2.65 5.64
N GLY A 51 -9.84 3.95 5.55
CA GLY A 51 -10.91 4.59 6.31
C GLY A 51 -12.21 4.77 5.50
N ARG A 52 -13.10 5.69 5.93
CA ARG A 52 -14.36 6.00 5.20
C ARG A 52 -14.14 6.40 3.74
N LYS A 53 -12.99 7.02 3.45
CA LYS A 53 -12.50 7.26 2.09
C LYS A 53 -11.15 6.58 1.97
N PHE A 54 -11.05 5.68 1.00
CA PHE A 54 -9.79 5.05 0.65
C PHE A 54 -8.85 6.11 0.07
N LYS A 55 -7.63 6.19 0.61
CA LYS A 55 -6.61 7.14 0.14
C LYS A 55 -5.24 6.50 0.10
N ILE A 56 -4.43 6.92 -0.86
CA ILE A 56 -3.02 6.55 -0.98
C ILE A 56 -2.20 7.83 -1.14
N ILE A 57 -1.33 8.09 -0.16
CA ILE A 57 -0.42 9.24 -0.16
C ILE A 57 1.03 8.77 0.03
N CYS A 58 2.01 9.64 -0.17
CA CYS A 58 3.38 9.30 0.17
C CYS A 58 3.59 9.35 1.69
N SER A 59 4.53 8.57 2.19
CA SER A 59 4.90 8.53 3.61
C SER A 59 5.30 9.90 4.17
N GLN A 60 5.86 10.78 3.33
CA GLN A 60 6.24 12.15 3.71
C GLN A 60 5.05 13.09 3.97
N CYS A 61 3.88 12.82 3.38
CA CYS A 61 2.67 13.60 3.59
C CYS A 61 1.73 12.97 4.64
N GLY A 62 2.05 11.77 5.12
CA GLY A 62 1.23 11.02 6.09
C GLY A 62 1.64 11.16 7.55
N TYR A 63 2.73 11.89 7.81
CA TYR A 63 3.21 12.26 9.15
C TYR A 63 2.78 13.67 9.53
#